data_AF-A0A970EEL3-F1
#
_entry.id   AF-A0A970EEL3-F1
#
_cell.length_a   1.000
_cell.length_b   1.000
_cell.length_c   1.000
_cell.angle_alpha   90.00
_cell.angle_beta   90.00
_cell.angle_gamma   90.00
#
_symmetry.space_group_name_H-M   'P 1'
#
loop_
_entity.id
_entity.type
_entity.pdbx_description
1 polymer ?
#
loop_
_entity_poly.entity_id
_entity_poly.type
_entity_poly.pdbx_seq_one_letter_code
_entity_poly.pdbx_strand_id
1 'polypeptide(L)'
;MALDFKKTQKELYNPKTTPSIVDVPQMTFIKVDGQGDPNTSAEYSSAVELLYSLSYNIKMNNKKILDYVVLPLEGFWDWDESKDKTKFKWTALIR
;
A
#
# COMPACT_ATOMS: atom_id res chain seq x y z
N MET A 1 -8.61 20.45 -8.76
CA MET A 1 -9.12 19.05 -8.80
C MET A 1 -8.01 18.17 -8.26
N ALA A 2 -8.29 17.32 -7.28
CA ALA A 2 -7.28 16.46 -6.70
C ALA A 2 -6.75 15.45 -7.73
N LEU A 3 -5.43 15.23 -7.74
CA LEU A 3 -4.77 14.21 -8.54
C LEU A 3 -5.20 12.82 -8.05
N ASP A 4 -5.76 12.03 -8.95
CA ASP A 4 -6.17 10.64 -8.68
C ASP A 4 -5.30 9.69 -9.51
N PHE A 5 -4.31 9.11 -8.85
CA PHE A 5 -3.36 8.19 -9.50
C PHE A 5 -4.04 6.96 -10.09
N LYS A 6 -5.19 6.54 -9.55
CA LYS A 6 -5.95 5.42 -10.12
C LYS A 6 -6.54 5.76 -11.50
N LYS A 7 -6.78 7.06 -11.75
CA LYS A 7 -7.29 7.55 -13.05
C LYS A 7 -6.17 7.90 -14.03
N THR A 8 -5.04 8.41 -13.55
CA THR A 8 -3.91 8.79 -14.40
C THR A 8 -2.98 7.62 -14.73
N GLN A 9 -2.93 6.59 -13.89
CA GLN A 9 -2.07 5.40 -14.04
C GLN A 9 -2.92 4.12 -14.07
N LYS A 10 -3.92 4.08 -14.96
CA LYS A 10 -4.92 3.00 -15.01
C LYS A 10 -4.32 1.61 -15.18
N GLU A 11 -3.24 1.48 -15.96
CA GLU A 11 -2.58 0.18 -16.18
C GLU A 11 -2.03 -0.43 -14.87
N LEU A 12 -1.73 0.40 -13.86
CA LEU A 12 -1.19 -0.05 -12.57
C LEU A 12 -2.29 -0.32 -11.53
N TYR A 13 -3.42 0.38 -11.61
CA TYR A 13 -4.46 0.37 -10.58
C TYR A 13 -5.81 -0.20 -11.03
N ASN A 14 -5.98 -0.48 -12.32
CA ASN A 14 -7.20 -1.02 -12.92
C ASN A 14 -6.88 -2.08 -13.97
N PRO A 15 -6.31 -3.24 -13.56
CA PRO A 15 -5.95 -4.31 -14.46
C PRO A 15 -7.20 -4.91 -15.15
N LYS A 16 -7.01 -5.42 -16.37
CA LYS A 16 -8.03 -6.21 -17.08
C LYS A 16 -8.05 -7.64 -16.54
N THR A 17 -9.07 -8.41 -16.94
CA THR A 17 -9.17 -9.84 -16.59
C THR A 17 -8.15 -10.71 -17.32
N THR A 18 -7.47 -10.18 -18.33
CA THR A 18 -6.40 -10.87 -19.06
C THR A 18 -5.03 -10.43 -18.54
N PRO A 19 -4.11 -11.36 -18.24
CA PRO A 19 -2.75 -11.02 -17.85
C PRO A 19 -2.04 -10.16 -18.91
N SER A 20 -1.26 -9.19 -18.45
CA SER A 20 -0.48 -8.29 -19.30
C SER A 20 0.84 -7.92 -18.66
N ILE A 21 1.86 -7.65 -19.47
CA ILE A 21 3.13 -7.08 -19.02
C ILE A 21 2.90 -5.59 -18.78
N VAL A 22 3.38 -5.09 -17.63
CA VAL A 22 3.29 -3.68 -17.26
C VAL A 22 4.65 -3.16 -16.80
N ASP A 23 4.95 -1.93 -17.15
CA ASP A 23 6.14 -1.23 -16.64
C ASP A 23 5.78 -0.47 -15.37
N VAL A 24 6.37 -0.88 -14.25
CA VAL A 24 6.19 -0.20 -12.96
C VAL A 24 7.38 0.73 -12.74
N PRO A 25 7.21 2.06 -12.82
CA PRO A 25 8.32 2.98 -12.57
C PRO A 25 8.69 2.99 -11.09
N GLN A 26 9.85 3.57 -10.76
CA GLN A 26 10.20 3.83 -9.37
C GLN A 26 9.16 4.77 -8.73
N MET A 27 8.74 4.41 -7.51
CA MET A 27 7.77 5.17 -6.73
C MET A 27 8.24 5.32 -5.29
N THR A 28 7.74 6.36 -4.62
CA THR A 28 8.00 6.63 -3.21
C THR A 28 6.84 6.12 -2.39
N PHE A 29 7.13 5.42 -1.29
CA PHE A 29 6.13 4.86 -0.39
C PHE A 29 6.50 5.10 1.06
N ILE A 30 5.48 5.20 1.90
CA ILE A 30 5.61 4.99 3.35
C ILE A 30 5.32 3.51 3.59
N LYS A 31 6.19 2.83 4.33
CA LYS A 31 6.08 1.39 4.56
C LYS A 31 6.34 1.02 6.01
N VAL A 32 5.73 -0.09 6.43
CA VAL A 32 5.97 -0.76 7.71
C VAL A 32 6.20 -2.24 7.42
N ASP A 33 7.32 -2.75 7.91
CA ASP A 33 7.65 -4.17 7.87
C ASP A 33 7.18 -4.84 9.17
N GLY A 34 6.71 -6.08 9.09
CA GLY A 34 6.29 -6.85 10.25
C GLY A 34 6.18 -8.33 9.99
N GLN A 35 5.70 -9.07 10.99
CA GLN A 35 5.56 -10.52 10.93
C GLN A 35 4.22 -11.00 11.53
N GLY A 36 3.76 -12.18 11.13
CA GLY A 36 2.63 -12.88 11.71
C GLY A 36 1.37 -12.85 10.85
N ASP A 37 0.30 -13.48 11.35
CA ASP A 37 -0.96 -13.59 10.63
C ASP A 37 -1.65 -12.22 10.56
N PRO A 38 -1.81 -11.60 9.38
CA PRO A 38 -2.43 -10.29 9.26
C PRO A 38 -3.91 -10.27 9.69
N ASN A 39 -4.55 -11.44 9.78
CA ASN A 39 -5.95 -11.56 10.19
C ASN A 39 -6.15 -11.47 11.71
N THR A 40 -5.09 -11.70 12.50
CA THR A 40 -5.18 -11.77 13.97
C THR A 40 -4.12 -10.94 14.68
N SER A 41 -3.06 -10.54 13.99
CA SER A 41 -1.98 -9.74 14.55
C SER A 41 -2.42 -8.29 14.80
N ALA A 42 -2.34 -7.86 16.06
CA ALA A 42 -2.52 -6.46 16.42
C ALA A 42 -1.45 -5.58 15.74
N GLU A 43 -0.25 -6.10 15.52
CA GLU A 43 0.85 -5.38 14.86
C GLU A 43 0.48 -4.98 13.42
N TYR A 44 -0.13 -5.88 12.64
CA TYR A 44 -0.57 -5.57 11.28
C TYR A 44 -1.67 -4.49 11.28
N SER A 45 -2.65 -4.60 12.18
CA SER A 45 -3.70 -3.59 12.31
C SER A 45 -3.13 -2.22 12.68
N SER A 46 -2.21 -2.15 13.65
CA SER A 46 -1.56 -0.90 14.05
C SER A 46 -0.68 -0.32 12.93
N ALA A 47 -0.02 -1.16 12.13
CA ALA A 47 0.73 -0.72 10.96
C ALA A 47 -0.17 -0.05 9.92
N VAL A 48 -1.33 -0.65 9.62
CA VAL A 48 -2.31 -0.07 8.68
C VAL A 48 -2.88 1.25 9.21
N GLU A 49 -3.22 1.32 10.51
CA GLU A 49 -3.70 2.55 11.14
C GLU A 49 -2.66 3.68 11.08
N LEU A 50 -1.40 3.35 11.36
CA LEU A 50 -0.28 4.30 11.27
C LEU A 50 -0.10 4.81 9.83
N LEU A 51 -0.12 3.92 8.84
CA LEU A 51 0.03 4.29 7.43
C LEU A 51 -1.05 5.25 6.96
N TYR A 52 -2.32 5.00 7.29
CA TYR A 52 -3.41 5.91 6.93
C TYR A 52 -3.31 7.23 7.69
N SER A 53 -3.00 7.20 8.98
CA SER A 53 -2.81 8.41 9.80
C SER A 53 -1.75 9.33 9.20
N LEU A 54 -0.59 8.77 8.84
CA LEU A 54 0.49 9.53 8.19
C LEU A 54 0.08 10.03 6.79
N SER A 55 -0.53 9.17 5.97
CA SER A 55 -0.92 9.53 4.60
C SER A 55 -1.93 10.67 4.55
N TYR A 56 -2.95 10.64 5.42
CA TYR A 56 -3.92 11.72 5.51
C TYR A 56 -3.31 12.99 6.09
N ASN A 57 -2.43 12.88 7.10
CA ASN A 57 -1.74 14.03 7.65
C ASN A 57 -0.89 14.75 6.58
N ILE A 58 -0.09 14.00 5.81
CA ILE A 58 0.72 14.53 4.70
C ILE A 58 -0.15 15.21 3.66
N LYS A 59 -1.24 14.56 3.23
CA LYS A 59 -2.21 15.12 2.27
C LYS A 59 -2.80 16.44 2.77
N MET A 60 -3.26 16.49 4.01
CA MET A 60 -3.93 17.67 4.57
C MET A 60 -2.95 18.84 4.73
N ASN A 61 -1.73 18.57 5.17
CA ASN A 61 -0.71 19.59 5.39
C ASN A 61 -0.11 20.14 4.09
N ASN A 62 -0.01 19.32 3.03
CA ASN A 62 0.60 19.71 1.76
C ASN A 62 -0.41 20.05 0.64
N LYS A 63 -1.69 20.22 0.97
CA LYS A 63 -2.76 20.42 -0.03
C LYS A 63 -2.52 21.58 -1.01
N LYS A 64 -1.80 22.63 -0.59
CA LYS A 64 -1.45 23.78 -1.47
C LYS A 64 -0.37 23.43 -2.50
N ILE A 65 0.48 22.45 -2.21
CA ILE A 65 1.59 22.01 -3.06
C ILE A 65 1.13 20.85 -3.94
N LEU A 66 0.49 19.85 -3.34
CA LEU A 66 -0.01 18.66 -4.03
C LEU A 66 -1.35 18.23 -3.40
N ASP A 67 -2.43 18.46 -4.14
CA ASP A 67 -3.76 17.94 -3.79
C ASP A 67 -3.97 16.60 -4.51
N TYR A 68 -4.05 15.51 -3.75
CA TYR A 68 -4.18 14.15 -4.31
C TYR A 68 -5.15 13.28 -3.50
N VAL A 69 -5.62 12.19 -4.10
CA VAL A 69 -6.41 11.16 -3.44
C VAL A 69 -5.45 10.16 -2.79
N VAL A 70 -5.65 9.85 -1.50
CA VAL A 70 -4.86 8.81 -0.80
C VAL A 70 -5.04 7.50 -1.55
N LEU A 71 -3.92 6.87 -1.90
CA LEU A 71 -3.92 5.64 -2.69
C LEU A 71 -4.37 4.44 -1.84
N PRO A 72 -4.76 3.32 -2.49
CA PRO A 72 -5.07 2.08 -1.79
C PRO A 72 -3.87 1.59 -0.95
N LEU A 73 -4.17 0.85 0.12
CA LEU A 73 -3.17 0.05 0.82
C LEU A 73 -2.63 -1.03 -0.13
N GLU A 74 -1.31 -1.14 -0.19
CA GLU A 74 -0.59 -2.18 -0.90
C GLU A 74 0.19 -3.05 0.11
N GLY A 75 0.50 -4.29 -0.27
CA GLY A 75 1.16 -5.24 0.63
C GLY A 75 2.08 -6.19 -0.12
N PHE A 76 3.33 -6.30 0.34
CA PHE A 76 4.23 -7.38 -0.05
C PHE A 76 4.18 -8.48 1.00
N TRP A 77 4.26 -9.72 0.54
CA TRP A 77 4.06 -10.91 1.35
C TRP A 77 5.14 -11.92 1.03
N ASP A 78 5.78 -12.45 2.07
CA ASP A 78 6.80 -13.48 1.99
C ASP A 78 6.50 -14.57 3.03
N TRP A 79 6.46 -15.83 2.59
CA TRP A 79 6.12 -16.97 3.43
C TRP A 79 6.93 -18.20 3.01
N ASP A 80 7.21 -19.07 3.97
CA ASP A 80 7.88 -20.34 3.72
C ASP A 80 6.89 -21.42 3.22
N GLU A 81 7.41 -22.55 2.73
CA GLU A 81 6.59 -23.66 2.24
C GLU A 81 5.63 -24.23 3.29
N SER A 82 5.92 -24.03 4.59
CA SER A 82 5.08 -24.53 5.68
C SER A 82 3.72 -23.82 5.75
N LYS A 83 3.59 -22.64 5.12
CA LYS A 83 2.41 -21.77 5.16
C LYS A 83 1.94 -21.46 6.59
N ASP A 84 2.86 -21.55 7.55
CA ASP A 84 2.62 -21.14 8.93
C ASP A 84 2.47 -19.62 8.96
N LYS A 85 1.23 -19.16 9.10
CA LYS A 85 0.90 -17.73 9.09
C LYS A 85 1.60 -16.95 10.20
N THR A 86 2.00 -17.61 11.29
CA THR A 86 2.76 -16.94 12.37
C THR A 86 4.14 -16.47 11.92
N LYS A 87 4.67 -17.06 10.83
CA LYS A 87 5.98 -16.72 10.26
C LYS A 87 5.90 -15.80 9.05
N PHE A 88 4.70 -15.48 8.56
CA PHE A 88 4.51 -14.63 7.40
C PHE A 88 5.20 -13.30 7.63
N LYS A 89 6.08 -12.92 6.71
CA LYS A 89 6.67 -11.59 6.68
C LYS A 89 5.85 -10.76 5.73
N TRP A 90 5.55 -9.54 6.14
CA TRP A 90 4.77 -8.63 5.34
C TRP A 90 5.36 -7.24 5.40
N THR A 91 5.19 -6.52 4.29
CA THR A 91 5.44 -5.07 4.22
C THR A 91 4.12 -4.43 3.81
N ALA A 92 3.53 -3.64 4.69
CA ALA A 92 2.36 -2.83 4.38
C ALA A 92 2.83 -1.44 3.92
N LEU A 93 2.23 -0.89 2.87
CA LEU A 93 2.69 0.37 2.30
C LEU A 93 1.55 1.19 1.66
N ILE A 94 1.72 2.52 1.69
CA ILE A 94 0.89 3.49 0.98
C ILE A 94 1.82 4.47 0.26
N ARG A 95 1.45 4.82 -0.97
CA ARG A 95 2.15 5.80 -1.79
C ARG A 95 1.85 7.25 -1.40
#